data_AF-A0A7K2Q7W0-F1
#
_entry.id   AF-A0A7K2Q7W0-F1
#
_cell.length_a   1.000
_cell.length_b   1.000
_cell.length_c   1.000
_cell.angle_alpha   90.00
_cell.angle_beta   90.00
_cell.angle_gamma   90.00
#
_symmetry.space_group_name_H-M   'P 1'
#
loop_
_entity.id
_entity.type
_entity.pdbx_description
1 polymer ?
#
loop_
_entity_poly.entity_id
_entity_poly.type
_entity_poly.pdbx_seq_one_letter_code
_entity_poly.pdbx_strand_id
1 'polypeptide(L)'
;AAEPAAERVGSLAALTEAVRKREARAEVRRTDPENTDAGLLATIGLYGGAGERDAASAERGVAQAGPPARTGAELLCTLPDDDAVDDRTSALVPEFLLKTAVGCDSATRTGRMAEYPVDVPGLSPTFVRVRWKGADRDGEARDRAVEGFRTWLTGKGGAKASGPAAPGGLAVFGQDGFRAGSGGHRPLAGSDFGALADPGVLPGPALPTAMTEALKRYREANGPGRVLFLLDSSGSMGGLWEGPGGAPGIIAQSLAGLGGRDEYGVWGVAGEPGGSRPYAEVLPFGKHDRQEAQRAIPASAQVRDLEADPYRALVAALGFMAQRGTDDHRPQLIVYVTDDEDDNRLTEDGRLGDLLASVRAGRIPVVMASLDSGGCDKGKPDAVISEASGGRCLDTKGDLVARLRDE
;
A
#
# COMPACT_ATOMS: atom_id res chain seq x y z
N ALA A 1 13.38 16.70 22.76
CA ALA A 1 13.15 16.03 24.05
C ALA A 1 12.71 14.61 23.75
N ALA A 2 13.16 13.60 24.50
CA ALA A 2 12.71 12.22 24.28
C ALA A 2 11.20 12.14 24.56
N GLU A 3 10.40 11.78 23.56
CA GLU A 3 8.97 11.54 23.73
C GLU A 3 8.74 10.48 24.83
N PRO A 4 7.76 10.66 25.72
CA PRO A 4 7.46 9.70 26.77
C PRO A 4 7.04 8.35 26.16
N ALA A 5 7.42 7.25 26.82
CA ALA A 5 7.14 5.88 26.37
C ALA A 5 5.66 5.59 26.07
N ALA A 6 4.73 6.34 26.67
CA ALA A 6 3.29 6.22 26.45
C ALA A 6 2.84 6.66 25.04
N GLU A 7 3.59 7.51 24.34
CA GLU A 7 3.24 7.99 22.99
C GLU A 7 3.72 7.03 21.89
N ARG A 8 4.58 6.06 22.24
CA ARG A 8 5.22 5.11 21.31
C ARG A 8 4.59 3.72 21.32
N VAL A 9 3.47 3.54 22.02
CA VAL A 9 2.75 2.27 22.15
C VAL A 9 1.27 2.52 21.82
N GLY A 10 0.69 1.72 20.93
CA GLY A 10 -0.69 1.91 20.48
C GLY A 10 -1.10 0.84 19.46
N SER A 11 -2.32 0.91 18.91
CA SER A 11 -2.64 0.09 17.72
C SER A 11 -1.83 0.60 16.52
N LEU A 12 -1.45 -0.29 15.60
CA LEU A 12 -0.64 0.09 14.44
C LEU A 12 -1.27 1.25 13.67
N ALA A 13 -2.58 1.21 13.46
CA ALA A 13 -3.26 2.29 12.79
C ALA A 13 -3.36 3.60 13.58
N ALA A 14 -3.43 3.55 14.92
CA ALA A 14 -3.37 4.79 15.71
C ALA A 14 -1.98 5.43 15.61
N LEU A 15 -0.93 4.59 15.59
CA LEU A 15 0.46 5.04 15.41
C LEU A 15 0.68 5.64 14.01
N THR A 16 0.22 4.98 12.95
CA THR A 16 0.35 5.52 11.57
C THR A 16 -0.45 6.82 11.39
N GLU A 17 -1.66 6.91 11.96
CA GLU A 17 -2.44 8.16 11.94
C GLU A 17 -1.76 9.28 12.75
N ALA A 18 -1.15 8.97 13.90
CA ALA A 18 -0.40 9.95 14.68
C ALA A 18 0.82 10.48 13.91
N VAL A 19 1.52 9.62 13.16
CA VAL A 19 2.63 10.03 12.29
C VAL A 19 2.14 11.01 11.21
N ARG A 20 1.05 10.69 10.50
CA ARG A 20 0.49 11.58 9.45
C ARG A 20 -0.08 12.88 9.98
N LYS A 21 -0.62 12.89 11.20
CA LYS A 21 -1.09 14.13 11.86
C LYS A 21 0.05 15.06 12.23
N ARG A 22 1.22 14.51 12.59
CA ARG A 22 2.42 15.28 12.92
C ARG A 22 3.06 15.88 11.67
N GLU A 23 3.14 15.10 10.59
CA GLU A 23 3.70 15.53 9.31
C GLU A 23 2.82 15.05 8.16
N ALA A 24 2.19 16.00 7.45
CA ALA A 24 1.20 15.68 6.41
C ALA A 24 1.80 14.92 5.21
N ARG A 25 3.12 15.05 5.00
CA ARG A 25 3.87 14.31 3.96
C ARG A 25 4.45 12.99 4.47
N ALA A 26 4.16 12.59 5.70
CA ALA A 26 4.75 11.38 6.25
C ALA A 26 4.25 10.13 5.51
N GLU A 27 5.19 9.28 5.14
CA GLU A 27 4.96 8.01 4.47
C GLU A 27 5.11 6.87 5.47
N VAL A 28 4.37 5.79 5.26
CA VAL A 28 4.56 4.54 6.00
C VAL A 28 4.83 3.45 4.98
N ARG A 29 6.01 2.83 5.04
CA ARG A 29 6.38 1.75 4.12
C ARG A 29 6.45 0.42 4.85
N ARG A 30 6.01 -0.63 4.17
CA ARG A 30 6.00 -2.01 4.68
C ARG A 30 6.74 -2.89 3.69
N THR A 31 7.40 -3.94 4.20
CA THR A 31 7.89 -5.02 3.36
C THR A 31 6.73 -5.79 2.73
N ASP A 32 7.02 -6.51 1.64
CA ASP A 32 6.04 -7.32 0.93
C ASP A 32 5.48 -8.43 1.87
N PRO A 33 4.15 -8.46 2.13
CA PRO A 33 3.50 -9.51 2.90
C PRO A 33 3.62 -10.91 2.29
N GLU A 34 3.86 -11.03 0.99
CA GLU A 34 4.06 -12.33 0.35
C GLU A 34 5.46 -12.89 0.59
N ASN A 35 6.43 -12.03 0.90
CA ASN A 35 7.84 -12.38 1.03
C ASN A 35 8.36 -12.36 2.47
N THR A 36 7.66 -11.69 3.38
CA THR A 36 8.13 -11.51 4.76
C THR A 36 7.04 -11.74 5.81
N ASP A 37 7.39 -12.49 6.85
CA ASP A 37 6.54 -12.65 8.03
C ASP A 37 6.26 -11.28 8.68
N ALA A 38 7.25 -10.38 8.72
CA ALA A 38 7.09 -9.04 9.26
C ALA A 38 6.00 -8.24 8.51
N GLY A 39 6.03 -8.27 7.17
CA GLY A 39 5.03 -7.62 6.34
C GLY A 39 3.65 -8.24 6.54
N LEU A 40 3.57 -9.57 6.61
CA LEU A 40 2.31 -10.26 6.84
C LEU A 40 1.71 -9.95 8.22
N LEU A 41 2.51 -9.95 9.28
CA LEU A 41 2.05 -9.62 10.63
C LEU A 41 1.65 -8.14 10.75
N ALA A 42 2.38 -7.23 10.13
CA ALA A 42 1.98 -5.83 10.05
C ALA A 42 0.64 -5.67 9.30
N THR A 43 0.39 -6.46 8.26
CA THR A 43 -0.90 -6.50 7.54
C THR A 43 -2.06 -6.85 8.46
N ILE A 44 -1.87 -7.81 9.38
CA ILE A 44 -2.88 -8.16 10.39
C ILE A 44 -3.22 -6.95 11.27
N GLY A 45 -2.21 -6.22 11.76
CA GLY A 45 -2.43 -5.01 12.56
C GLY A 45 -3.07 -3.87 11.76
N LEU A 46 -2.67 -3.67 10.49
CA LEU A 46 -3.23 -2.65 9.61
C LEU A 46 -4.74 -2.87 9.40
N TYR A 47 -5.14 -4.11 9.13
CA TYR A 47 -6.53 -4.47 8.88
C TYR A 47 -7.40 -4.50 10.16
N GLY A 48 -6.78 -4.39 11.32
CA GLY A 48 -7.43 -4.59 12.62
C GLY A 48 -7.77 -6.07 12.87
N GLY A 49 -7.88 -6.44 14.14
CA GLY A 49 -8.32 -7.78 14.53
C GLY A 49 -9.63 -8.16 13.83
N ALA A 50 -9.73 -9.40 13.35
CA ALA A 50 -10.91 -9.93 12.61
C ALA A 50 -11.40 -9.07 11.42
N GLY A 51 -10.57 -8.21 10.85
CA GLY A 51 -10.87 -7.51 9.60
C GLY A 51 -11.82 -6.32 9.72
N GLU A 52 -11.79 -5.64 10.86
CA GLU A 52 -12.58 -4.43 11.13
C GLU A 52 -12.33 -3.28 10.13
N ARG A 53 -11.16 -3.22 9.48
CA ARG A 53 -10.85 -2.22 8.45
C ARG A 53 -10.95 -2.79 7.04
N ASP A 54 -11.36 -1.93 6.12
CA ASP A 54 -11.30 -2.17 4.68
C ASP A 54 -9.84 -2.35 4.21
N ALA A 55 -9.57 -3.48 3.55
CA ALA A 55 -8.21 -3.86 3.16
C ALA A 55 -7.64 -2.89 2.12
N ALA A 56 -8.43 -2.49 1.12
CA ALA A 56 -7.98 -1.56 0.09
C ALA A 56 -7.60 -0.19 0.67
N SER A 57 -8.41 0.34 1.60
CA SER A 57 -8.07 1.58 2.30
C SER A 57 -6.79 1.48 3.13
N ALA A 58 -6.61 0.38 3.85
CA ALA A 58 -5.41 0.14 4.65
C ALA A 58 -4.14 0.00 3.78
N GLU A 59 -4.24 -0.71 2.65
CA GLU A 59 -3.13 -0.89 1.71
C GLU A 59 -2.76 0.42 1.00
N ARG A 60 -3.73 1.27 0.63
CA ARG A 60 -3.44 2.64 0.14
C ARG A 60 -2.64 3.46 1.15
N GLY A 61 -2.88 3.24 2.44
CA GLY A 61 -2.15 3.92 3.50
C GLY A 61 -0.66 3.58 3.57
N VAL A 62 -0.26 2.40 3.07
CA VAL A 62 1.14 1.95 3.08
C VAL A 62 1.71 1.76 1.67
N ALA A 63 0.99 2.26 0.67
CA ALA A 63 1.41 2.21 -0.72
C ALA A 63 2.68 3.05 -0.92
N GLN A 64 3.56 2.55 -1.78
CA GLN A 64 4.79 3.21 -2.17
C GLN A 64 4.94 3.15 -3.69
N ALA A 65 5.75 4.03 -4.25
CA ALA A 65 6.12 3.93 -5.66
C ALA A 65 6.93 2.63 -5.91
N GLY A 66 6.54 1.90 -6.96
CA GLY A 66 7.16 0.62 -7.31
C GLY A 66 6.82 -0.53 -6.35
N PRO A 67 7.39 -1.73 -6.59
CA PRO A 67 7.07 -2.91 -5.79
C PRO A 67 7.53 -2.73 -4.33
N PRO A 68 6.82 -3.32 -3.35
CA PRO A 68 7.26 -3.38 -1.97
C PRO A 68 8.60 -4.10 -1.83
N ALA A 69 9.43 -3.64 -0.90
CA ALA A 69 10.73 -4.26 -0.62
C ALA A 69 10.54 -5.71 -0.14
N ARG A 70 11.38 -6.63 -0.63
CA ARG A 70 11.25 -8.07 -0.34
C ARG A 70 11.82 -8.46 1.02
N THR A 71 12.59 -7.58 1.65
CA THR A 71 13.14 -7.78 2.99
C THR A 71 13.15 -6.48 3.80
N GLY A 72 13.13 -6.59 5.14
CA GLY A 72 13.24 -5.41 6.01
C GLY A 72 14.59 -4.72 5.91
N ALA A 73 15.65 -5.47 5.59
CA ALA A 73 16.97 -4.89 5.33
C ALA A 73 16.94 -4.06 4.05
N GLU A 74 16.45 -4.62 2.93
CA GLU A 74 16.29 -3.89 1.66
C GLU A 74 15.47 -2.62 1.83
N LEU A 75 14.33 -2.68 2.54
CA LEU A 75 13.51 -1.49 2.82
C LEU A 75 14.32 -0.40 3.54
N LEU A 76 15.09 -0.77 4.56
CA LEU A 76 15.87 0.21 5.35
C LEU A 76 17.10 0.71 4.60
N CYS A 77 17.64 -0.06 3.66
CA CYS A 77 18.86 0.26 2.94
C CYS A 77 18.63 1.17 1.74
N THR A 78 17.42 1.22 1.18
CA THR A 78 17.08 2.10 0.05
C THR A 78 16.50 3.44 0.47
N LEU A 79 16.01 3.58 1.71
CA LEU A 79 15.50 4.85 2.21
C LEU A 79 16.55 5.99 2.16
N PRO A 80 17.82 5.76 2.54
CA PRO A 80 18.86 6.80 2.49
C PRO A 80 19.30 7.19 1.06
N ASP A 81 18.76 6.58 0.00
CA ASP A 81 19.04 7.00 -1.38
C ASP A 81 18.45 8.40 -1.68
N ASP A 82 17.47 8.84 -0.88
CA ASP A 82 16.88 10.18 -0.90
C ASP A 82 16.59 10.65 0.54
N ASP A 83 17.41 11.57 1.06
CA ASP A 83 17.29 12.10 2.42
C ASP A 83 15.90 12.68 2.72
N ALA A 84 15.26 13.34 1.75
CA ALA A 84 13.94 13.93 1.93
C ALA A 84 12.82 12.87 2.02
N VAL A 85 13.07 11.68 1.47
CA VAL A 85 12.22 10.50 1.65
C VAL A 85 12.54 9.80 2.97
N ASP A 86 13.82 9.62 3.32
CA ASP A 86 14.25 8.99 4.57
C ASP A 86 13.63 9.70 5.78
N ASP A 87 13.72 11.04 5.80
CA ASP A 87 13.30 11.90 6.91
C ASP A 87 11.78 11.88 7.18
N ARG A 88 10.97 11.65 6.15
CA ARG A 88 9.50 11.64 6.28
C ARG A 88 8.91 10.22 6.33
N THR A 89 9.74 9.18 6.21
CA THR A 89 9.25 7.81 6.08
C THR A 89 9.43 6.98 7.35
N SER A 90 8.30 6.49 7.87
CA SER A 90 8.24 5.43 8.88
C SER A 90 8.27 4.05 8.21
N ALA A 91 9.04 3.11 8.76
CA ALA A 91 9.19 1.76 8.21
C ALA A 91 8.62 0.69 9.15
N LEU A 92 7.78 -0.19 8.62
CA LEU A 92 7.24 -1.34 9.34
C LEU A 92 8.20 -2.52 9.20
N VAL A 93 9.10 -2.65 10.17
CA VAL A 93 10.22 -3.60 10.14
C VAL A 93 10.45 -4.24 11.51
N PRO A 94 11.06 -5.44 11.58
CA PRO A 94 11.50 -6.02 12.84
C PRO A 94 12.48 -5.10 13.59
N GLU A 95 12.24 -4.89 14.89
CA GLU A 95 13.03 -3.96 15.71
C GLU A 95 14.54 -4.25 15.68
N PHE A 96 14.95 -5.52 15.66
CA PHE A 96 16.36 -5.90 15.70
C PHE A 96 17.17 -5.29 14.53
N LEU A 97 16.50 -4.94 13.42
CA LEU A 97 17.11 -4.25 12.27
C LEU A 97 17.52 -2.80 12.57
N LEU A 98 17.01 -2.18 13.63
CA LEU A 98 17.55 -0.91 14.12
C LEU A 98 19.01 -1.04 14.57
N LYS A 99 19.42 -2.25 14.97
CA LYS A 99 20.78 -2.55 15.39
C LYS A 99 21.60 -3.27 14.31
N THR A 100 21.01 -4.23 13.59
CA THR A 100 21.77 -5.09 12.65
C THR A 100 21.70 -4.68 11.18
N ALA A 101 20.69 -3.92 10.76
CA ALA A 101 20.64 -3.38 9.39
C ALA A 101 21.53 -2.15 9.19
N VAL A 102 22.56 -1.99 10.03
CA VAL A 102 23.59 -0.93 9.97
C VAL A 102 24.69 -1.21 8.92
N GLY A 103 24.60 -2.32 8.17
CA GLY A 103 25.57 -2.69 7.14
C GLY A 103 25.40 -1.97 5.79
N CYS A 104 24.31 -1.22 5.62
CA CYS A 104 24.09 -0.31 4.50
C CYS A 104 24.54 1.09 4.92
N ASP A 105 25.13 1.86 3.98
CA ASP A 105 25.98 3.04 4.21
C ASP A 105 25.60 3.86 5.47
N SER A 106 26.32 3.64 6.57
CA SER A 106 25.95 4.12 7.91
C SER A 106 26.09 5.64 8.10
N ALA A 107 26.71 6.34 7.15
CA ALA A 107 27.04 7.76 7.28
C ALA A 107 25.87 8.70 6.99
N THR A 108 24.78 8.22 6.38
CA THR A 108 23.66 9.05 5.89
C THR A 108 22.33 8.80 6.59
N ARG A 109 22.23 7.82 7.50
CA ARG A 109 20.94 7.40 8.04
C ARG A 109 20.41 8.35 9.12
N THR A 110 19.17 8.80 8.98
CA THR A 110 18.47 9.51 10.05
C THR A 110 18.27 8.60 11.26
N GLY A 111 18.51 9.11 12.47
CA GLY A 111 18.32 8.36 13.71
C GLY A 111 16.88 7.93 13.89
N ARG A 112 16.63 6.61 14.02
CA ARG A 112 15.27 6.05 14.10
C ARG A 112 14.90 5.65 15.52
N MET A 113 13.62 5.83 15.85
CA MET A 113 13.02 5.39 17.11
C MET A 113 11.94 4.35 16.82
N ALA A 114 11.90 3.27 17.61
CA ALA A 114 10.87 2.24 17.46
C ALA A 114 9.52 2.68 18.03
N GLU A 115 8.42 2.40 17.34
CA GLU A 115 7.07 2.42 17.90
C GLU A 115 6.55 0.98 18.01
N TYR A 116 5.71 0.69 18.99
CA TYR A 116 5.30 -0.67 19.38
C TYR A 116 3.79 -0.86 19.21
N PRO A 117 3.37 -1.42 18.07
CA PRO A 117 1.98 -1.79 17.87
C PRO A 117 1.55 -2.93 18.80
N VAL A 118 0.45 -2.74 19.53
CA VAL A 118 -0.11 -3.74 20.47
C VAL A 118 -1.01 -4.77 19.78
N ASP A 119 -1.28 -4.60 18.49
CA ASP A 119 -2.15 -5.43 17.64
C ASP A 119 -1.38 -6.11 16.50
N VAL A 120 -0.05 -6.00 16.47
CA VAL A 120 0.83 -6.71 15.53
C VAL A 120 1.57 -7.81 16.28
N PRO A 121 1.33 -9.10 15.98
CA PRO A 121 2.02 -10.21 16.61
C PRO A 121 3.54 -10.08 16.49
N GLY A 122 4.25 -10.41 17.57
CA GLY A 122 5.71 -10.39 17.59
C GLY A 122 6.32 -11.53 16.76
N LEU A 123 7.48 -11.27 16.14
CA LEU A 123 8.28 -12.31 15.50
C LEU A 123 9.08 -13.08 16.54
N SER A 124 8.87 -14.39 16.58
CA SER A 124 9.62 -15.30 17.45
C SER A 124 10.47 -16.25 16.60
N PRO A 125 11.81 -16.15 16.66
CA PRO A 125 12.68 -17.13 16.04
C PRO A 125 12.31 -18.54 16.52
N THR A 126 11.93 -19.40 15.58
CA THR A 126 11.49 -20.76 15.89
C THR A 126 12.58 -21.75 15.49
N PHE A 127 13.11 -22.49 16.46
CA PHE A 127 14.05 -23.57 16.20
C PHE A 127 13.28 -24.88 16.03
N VAL A 128 13.31 -25.44 14.83
CA VAL A 128 12.68 -26.73 14.52
C VAL A 128 13.75 -27.81 14.44
N ARG A 129 13.57 -28.90 15.19
CA ARG A 129 14.42 -30.08 15.09
C ARG A 129 14.05 -30.86 13.83
N VAL A 130 14.95 -30.90 12.86
CA VAL A 130 14.78 -31.68 11.63
C VAL A 130 15.42 -33.06 11.79
N ARG A 131 14.73 -34.13 11.37
CA ARG A 131 15.24 -35.50 11.33
C ARG A 131 15.01 -36.11 9.95
N TRP A 132 16.04 -36.77 9.42
CA TRP A 132 15.97 -37.48 8.15
C TRP A 132 15.48 -38.92 8.37
N LYS A 133 14.54 -39.38 7.54
CA LYS A 133 14.06 -40.77 7.58
C LYS A 133 15.18 -41.74 7.22
N GLY A 134 15.42 -42.74 8.06
CA GLY A 134 16.45 -43.77 7.85
C GLY A 134 17.88 -43.34 8.22
N ALA A 135 18.06 -42.18 8.84
CA ALA A 135 19.36 -41.70 9.31
C ALA A 135 19.59 -42.04 10.80
N ASP A 136 19.48 -43.33 11.14
CA ASP A 136 19.59 -43.80 12.53
C ASP A 136 21.04 -44.06 12.96
N ARG A 137 21.96 -44.23 11.99
CA ARG A 137 23.39 -44.53 12.25
C ARG A 137 24.12 -43.43 13.04
N ASP A 138 23.69 -42.17 12.93
CA ASP A 138 24.27 -41.01 13.61
C ASP A 138 23.28 -40.33 14.57
N GLY A 139 22.19 -41.02 14.95
CA GLY A 139 21.11 -40.48 15.78
C GLY A 139 21.59 -39.90 17.10
N GLU A 140 22.42 -40.63 17.85
CA GLU A 140 22.96 -40.15 19.13
C GLU A 140 23.85 -38.91 18.98
N ALA A 141 24.64 -38.84 17.91
CA ALA A 141 25.52 -37.70 17.67
C ALA A 141 24.70 -36.42 17.39
N ARG A 142 23.63 -36.54 16.61
CA ARG A 142 22.70 -35.44 16.35
C ARG A 142 21.96 -35.00 17.61
N ASP A 143 21.56 -35.94 18.44
CA ASP A 143 20.87 -35.66 19.70
C ASP A 143 21.80 -34.90 20.67
N ARG A 144 23.07 -35.32 20.77
CA ARG A 144 24.11 -34.58 21.51
C ARG A 144 24.35 -33.18 20.95
N ALA A 145 24.36 -33.01 19.62
CA ALA A 145 24.53 -31.70 19.00
C ALA A 145 23.36 -30.75 19.31
N VAL A 146 22.11 -31.25 19.26
CA VAL A 146 20.92 -30.48 19.61
C VAL A 146 20.94 -30.04 21.08
N GLU A 147 21.30 -30.93 22.02
CA GLU A 147 21.42 -30.54 23.43
C GLU A 147 22.59 -29.59 23.69
N GLY A 148 23.70 -29.75 22.98
CA GLY A 148 24.83 -28.81 23.01
C GLY A 148 24.39 -27.41 22.57
N PHE A 149 23.67 -27.33 21.44
CA PHE A 149 23.10 -26.08 20.94
C PHE A 149 22.13 -25.46 21.96
N ARG A 150 21.22 -26.26 22.55
CA ARG A 150 20.29 -25.79 23.59
C ARG A 150 21.01 -25.25 24.82
N THR A 151 22.05 -25.94 25.26
CA THR A 151 22.89 -25.55 26.40
C THR A 151 23.61 -24.23 26.13
N TRP A 152 24.23 -24.09 24.95
CA TRP A 152 24.85 -22.85 24.52
C TRP A 152 23.85 -21.70 24.41
N LEU A 153 22.71 -21.94 23.76
CA LEU A 153 21.67 -20.93 23.52
C LEU A 153 21.13 -20.39 24.85
N THR A 154 20.74 -21.27 25.77
CA THR A 154 20.09 -20.88 27.03
C THR A 154 21.06 -20.50 28.15
N GLY A 155 22.35 -20.82 28.01
CA GLY A 155 23.36 -20.68 29.07
C GLY A 155 23.16 -21.62 30.26
N LYS A 156 22.11 -22.46 30.27
CA LYS A 156 21.83 -23.43 31.34
C LYS A 156 22.66 -24.69 31.09
N GLY A 157 23.86 -24.75 31.69
CA GLY A 157 24.72 -25.95 31.70
C GLY A 157 26.21 -25.71 31.47
N GLY A 158 26.64 -24.50 31.15
CA GLY A 158 28.04 -24.14 30.88
C GLY A 158 28.83 -23.68 32.11
N ALA A 159 28.81 -24.44 33.20
CA ALA A 159 29.73 -24.23 34.31
C ALA A 159 30.80 -25.34 34.25
N LYS A 160 32.05 -24.93 33.97
CA LYS A 160 33.31 -25.72 33.88
C LYS A 160 33.89 -25.90 32.47
N ALA A 161 34.26 -24.79 31.84
CA ALA A 161 35.38 -24.80 30.88
C ALA A 161 36.32 -23.65 31.28
N SER A 162 37.53 -24.00 31.70
CA SER A 162 38.59 -23.05 32.05
C SER A 162 39.12 -22.38 30.78
N GLY A 163 38.74 -21.11 30.59
CA GLY A 163 39.11 -20.21 29.49
C GLY A 163 38.14 -19.03 29.45
N PRO A 164 38.42 -17.92 28.72
CA PRO A 164 37.42 -16.88 28.50
C PRO A 164 36.23 -17.51 27.77
N ALA A 165 35.12 -17.67 28.48
CA ALA A 165 33.92 -18.31 27.92
C ALA A 165 33.40 -17.45 26.76
N ALA A 166 33.25 -18.04 25.58
CA ALA A 166 32.50 -17.40 24.50
C ALA A 166 31.09 -17.05 25.03
N PRO A 167 30.53 -15.88 24.69
CA PRO A 167 29.19 -15.51 25.11
C PRO A 167 28.18 -16.59 24.68
N GLY A 168 27.27 -16.95 25.59
CA GLY A 168 26.17 -17.86 25.28
C GLY A 168 25.25 -17.30 24.19
N GLY A 169 24.43 -18.14 23.57
CA GLY A 169 23.66 -17.74 22.38
C GLY A 169 22.72 -16.57 22.61
N LEU A 170 22.03 -16.48 23.75
CA LEU A 170 21.20 -15.30 24.08
C LEU A 170 22.01 -13.99 24.15
N ALA A 171 23.28 -14.04 24.55
CA ALA A 171 24.13 -12.85 24.54
C ALA A 171 24.50 -12.43 23.11
N VAL A 172 24.69 -13.40 22.20
CA VAL A 172 24.87 -13.12 20.75
C VAL A 172 23.60 -12.49 20.16
N PHE A 173 22.42 -13.06 20.43
CA PHE A 173 21.14 -12.45 20.03
C PHE A 173 20.96 -11.03 20.62
N GLY A 174 21.43 -10.77 21.85
CA GLY A 174 21.41 -9.41 22.41
C GLY A 174 22.33 -8.43 21.67
N GLN A 175 23.49 -8.88 21.17
CA GLN A 175 24.35 -8.05 20.31
C GLN A 175 23.62 -7.64 19.03
N ASP A 176 22.73 -8.48 18.53
CA ASP A 176 21.89 -8.21 17.35
C ASP A 176 20.57 -7.49 17.67
N GLY A 177 20.32 -7.11 18.93
CA GLY A 177 19.17 -6.28 19.30
C GLY A 177 17.89 -7.07 19.58
N PHE A 178 17.98 -8.39 19.77
CA PHE A 178 16.82 -9.21 20.12
C PHE A 178 16.39 -9.02 21.59
N ARG A 179 15.13 -9.36 21.85
CA ARG A 179 14.47 -9.31 23.16
C ARG A 179 14.32 -10.68 23.79
N ALA A 180 14.15 -10.68 25.12
CA ALA A 180 13.76 -11.88 25.84
C ALA A 180 12.35 -12.33 25.40
N GLY A 181 12.14 -13.63 25.23
CA GLY A 181 10.83 -14.20 24.89
C GLY A 181 9.83 -14.23 26.06
N SER A 182 10.24 -13.80 27.26
CA SER A 182 9.44 -13.85 28.49
C SER A 182 9.74 -12.63 29.39
N GLY A 183 8.83 -12.27 30.29
CA GLY A 183 9.09 -11.26 31.33
C GLY A 183 9.13 -9.82 30.80
N GLY A 184 8.10 -9.41 30.05
CA GLY A 184 7.96 -8.04 29.53
C GLY A 184 8.85 -7.71 28.33
N HIS A 185 9.42 -8.74 27.67
CA HIS A 185 10.21 -8.58 26.44
C HIS A 185 11.34 -7.56 26.54
N ARG A 186 12.04 -7.54 27.66
CA ARG A 186 13.19 -6.65 27.83
C ARG A 186 14.29 -6.97 26.80
N PRO A 187 15.02 -5.97 26.30
CA PRO A 187 16.19 -6.18 25.45
C PRO A 187 17.20 -7.15 26.10
N LEU A 188 17.76 -8.09 25.31
CA LEU A 188 18.77 -9.04 25.80
C LEU A 188 20.13 -8.36 26.05
N ALA A 189 20.39 -7.23 25.37
CA ALA A 189 21.48 -6.30 25.64
C ALA A 189 20.90 -4.88 25.82
N GLY A 190 21.72 -3.86 26.06
CA GLY A 190 21.25 -2.47 26.23
C GLY A 190 20.36 -1.95 25.08
N SER A 191 19.60 -0.87 25.34
CA SER A 191 18.62 -0.29 24.42
C SER A 191 19.09 1.02 23.76
N ASP A 192 20.39 1.15 23.52
CA ASP A 192 21.07 2.35 23.00
C ASP A 192 20.85 2.63 21.51
N PHE A 193 19.92 1.91 20.86
CA PHE A 193 19.63 1.97 19.42
C PHE A 193 18.19 2.44 19.12
N GLY A 194 17.61 3.27 19.99
CA GLY A 194 16.28 3.86 19.78
C GLY A 194 15.10 2.96 20.17
N ALA A 195 15.35 1.82 20.81
CA ALA A 195 14.33 0.91 21.34
C ALA A 195 13.86 1.31 22.76
N LEU A 196 12.59 1.05 23.10
CA LEU A 196 12.08 1.19 24.46
C LEU A 196 12.60 0.05 25.35
N ALA A 197 12.96 0.38 26.59
CA ALA A 197 13.39 -0.64 27.56
C ALA A 197 12.27 -1.62 27.93
N ASP A 198 11.03 -1.13 28.03
CA ASP A 198 9.84 -1.92 28.38
C ASP A 198 8.63 -1.43 27.55
N PRO A 199 8.31 -2.10 26.42
CA PRO A 199 7.15 -1.75 25.59
C PRO A 199 5.83 -2.33 26.14
N GLY A 200 5.86 -3.03 27.29
CA GLY A 200 4.70 -3.70 27.86
C GLY A 200 4.44 -5.09 27.29
N VAL A 201 3.18 -5.54 27.35
CA VAL A 201 2.77 -6.88 26.92
C VAL A 201 2.61 -6.90 25.40
N LEU A 202 3.35 -7.79 24.72
CA LEU A 202 3.16 -8.00 23.29
C LEU A 202 1.88 -8.80 23.02
N PRO A 203 1.21 -8.56 21.87
CA PRO A 203 0.12 -9.41 21.43
C PRO A 203 0.57 -10.87 21.27
N GLY A 204 -0.38 -11.78 21.45
CA GLY A 204 -0.16 -13.20 21.23
C GLY A 204 0.23 -13.53 19.78
N PRO A 205 0.68 -14.77 19.51
CA PRO A 205 1.06 -15.18 18.17
C PRO A 205 -0.12 -15.12 17.19
N ALA A 206 0.18 -14.84 15.92
CA ALA A 206 -0.82 -14.90 14.86
C ALA A 206 -1.31 -16.34 14.65
N LEU A 207 -2.63 -16.51 14.57
CA LEU A 207 -3.21 -17.79 14.16
C LEU A 207 -2.99 -18.01 12.65
N PRO A 208 -2.76 -19.26 12.19
CA PRO A 208 -2.64 -19.56 10.75
C PRO A 208 -3.80 -19.06 9.89
N THR A 209 -5.01 -19.10 10.44
CA THR A 209 -6.22 -18.56 9.78
C THR A 209 -6.14 -17.05 9.58
N ALA A 210 -5.68 -16.29 10.59
CA ALA A 210 -5.52 -14.84 10.47
C ALA A 210 -4.46 -14.46 9.44
N MET A 211 -3.34 -15.19 9.40
CA MET A 211 -2.29 -15.00 8.38
C MET A 211 -2.80 -15.30 6.97
N THR A 212 -3.55 -16.40 6.81
CA THR A 212 -4.12 -16.80 5.50
C THR A 212 -5.14 -15.78 5.03
N GLU A 213 -6.02 -15.31 5.92
CA GLU A 213 -7.03 -14.30 5.61
C GLU A 213 -6.39 -12.94 5.29
N ALA A 214 -5.39 -12.50 6.06
CA ALA A 214 -4.67 -11.26 5.77
C ALA A 214 -3.98 -11.31 4.40
N LEU A 215 -3.33 -12.43 4.05
CA LEU A 215 -2.69 -12.60 2.75
C LEU A 215 -3.70 -12.66 1.60
N LYS A 216 -4.84 -13.32 1.81
CA LYS A 216 -5.94 -13.33 0.84
C LYS A 216 -6.46 -11.92 0.60
N ARG A 217 -6.78 -11.18 1.65
CA ARG A 217 -7.29 -9.80 1.57
C ARG A 217 -6.26 -8.83 1.00
N TYR A 218 -4.97 -9.02 1.28
CA TYR A 218 -3.87 -8.30 0.62
C TYR A 218 -3.84 -8.53 -0.89
N ARG A 219 -3.95 -9.79 -1.34
CA ARG A 219 -4.02 -10.13 -2.77
C ARG A 219 -5.28 -9.64 -3.44
N GLU A 220 -6.39 -9.58 -2.71
CA GLU A 220 -7.64 -9.00 -3.22
C GLU A 220 -7.50 -7.49 -3.35
N ALA A 221 -6.91 -6.81 -2.36
CA ALA A 221 -6.66 -5.38 -2.38
C ALA A 221 -5.64 -4.94 -3.45
N ASN A 222 -4.64 -5.78 -3.74
CA ASN A 222 -3.53 -5.48 -4.67
C ASN A 222 -3.50 -6.42 -5.90
N GLY A 223 -4.60 -7.15 -6.15
CA GLY A 223 -4.72 -8.09 -7.27
C GLY A 223 -4.85 -7.39 -8.61
N PRO A 224 -4.94 -8.13 -9.74
CA PRO A 224 -5.11 -7.52 -11.04
C PRO A 224 -6.28 -6.54 -11.04
N GLY A 225 -6.04 -5.30 -11.45
CA GLY A 225 -7.01 -4.22 -11.37
C GLY A 225 -8.10 -4.29 -12.42
N ARG A 226 -9.16 -3.52 -12.19
CA ARG A 226 -10.20 -3.17 -13.16
C ARG A 226 -10.27 -1.66 -13.27
N VAL A 227 -9.90 -1.11 -14.43
CA VAL A 227 -9.85 0.35 -14.62
C VAL A 227 -10.79 0.77 -15.74
N LEU A 228 -11.76 1.63 -15.42
CA LEU A 228 -12.61 2.26 -16.43
C LEU A 228 -12.18 3.71 -16.60
N PHE A 229 -11.66 4.04 -17.78
CA PHE A 229 -11.37 5.41 -18.16
C PHE A 229 -12.62 6.04 -18.79
N LEU A 230 -12.97 7.21 -18.29
CA LEU A 230 -13.91 8.13 -18.89
C LEU A 230 -13.07 9.25 -19.49
N LEU A 231 -13.30 9.52 -20.77
CA LEU A 231 -12.63 10.54 -21.54
C LEU A 231 -13.68 11.54 -21.95
N ASP A 232 -13.67 12.74 -21.38
CA ASP A 232 -14.47 13.84 -21.88
C ASP A 232 -14.15 14.03 -23.36
N SER A 233 -15.17 13.92 -24.20
CA SER A 233 -15.07 14.01 -25.66
C SER A 233 -15.97 15.11 -26.20
N SER A 234 -16.36 16.06 -25.34
CA SER A 234 -17.15 17.23 -25.69
C SER A 234 -16.39 18.18 -26.61
N GLY A 235 -17.10 19.17 -27.16
CA GLY A 235 -16.53 20.12 -28.12
C GLY A 235 -15.41 20.99 -27.54
N SER A 236 -15.46 21.28 -26.23
CA SER A 236 -14.47 22.11 -25.53
C SER A 236 -13.07 21.48 -25.53
N MET A 237 -13.03 20.16 -25.50
CA MET A 237 -11.80 19.35 -25.52
C MET A 237 -11.00 19.47 -26.83
N GLY A 238 -11.52 20.15 -27.86
CA GLY A 238 -10.88 20.28 -29.17
C GLY A 238 -9.44 20.82 -29.11
N GLY A 239 -9.16 21.76 -28.20
CA GLY A 239 -7.80 22.30 -28.00
C GLY A 239 -6.85 21.37 -27.24
N LEU A 240 -7.39 20.33 -26.59
CA LEU A 240 -6.70 19.41 -25.68
C LEU A 240 -6.67 17.98 -26.22
N TRP A 241 -7.07 17.76 -27.48
CA TRP A 241 -7.27 16.42 -28.02
C TRP A 241 -6.02 15.80 -28.65
N GLU A 242 -5.25 16.61 -29.37
CA GLU A 242 -4.26 16.11 -30.31
C GLU A 242 -2.90 15.77 -29.67
N GLY A 243 -2.27 14.72 -30.21
CA GLY A 243 -0.90 14.33 -29.86
C GLY A 243 -0.74 13.59 -28.52
N PRO A 244 0.50 13.25 -28.14
CA PRO A 244 0.78 12.45 -26.94
C PRO A 244 0.35 13.12 -25.63
N GLY A 245 0.39 14.46 -25.59
CA GLY A 245 -0.08 15.26 -24.45
C GLY A 245 -1.57 15.59 -24.49
N GLY A 246 -2.29 15.22 -25.55
CA GLY A 246 -3.73 15.35 -25.61
C GLY A 246 -4.45 14.26 -24.80
N ALA A 247 -5.72 14.46 -24.50
CA ALA A 247 -6.50 13.61 -23.59
C ALA A 247 -6.47 12.10 -23.94
N PRO A 248 -6.68 11.67 -25.21
CA PRO A 248 -6.52 10.26 -25.58
C PRO A 248 -5.07 9.76 -25.45
N GLY A 249 -4.09 10.62 -25.72
CA GLY A 249 -2.67 10.34 -25.63
C GLY A 249 -2.21 10.12 -24.18
N ILE A 250 -2.72 10.92 -23.25
CA ILE A 250 -2.49 10.78 -21.81
C ILE A 250 -2.97 9.41 -21.31
N ILE A 251 -4.20 9.00 -21.69
CA ILE A 251 -4.73 7.67 -21.35
C ILE A 251 -3.86 6.56 -21.97
N ALA A 252 -3.51 6.67 -23.24
CA ALA A 252 -2.65 5.66 -23.88
C ALA A 252 -1.30 5.53 -23.14
N GLN A 253 -0.72 6.64 -22.69
CA GLN A 253 0.54 6.63 -21.96
C GLN A 253 0.41 6.09 -20.54
N SER A 254 -0.73 6.26 -19.86
CA SER A 254 -0.95 5.74 -18.50
C SER A 254 -1.09 4.21 -18.46
N LEU A 255 -1.49 3.56 -19.57
CA LEU A 255 -1.59 2.09 -19.66
C LEU A 255 -0.27 1.35 -19.35
N ALA A 256 0.87 2.05 -19.36
CA ALA A 256 2.14 1.49 -18.92
C ALA A 256 2.17 1.08 -17.43
N GLY A 257 1.34 1.71 -16.60
CA GLY A 257 1.16 1.38 -15.17
C GLY A 257 0.37 0.09 -14.94
N LEU A 258 -0.45 -0.33 -15.91
CA LEU A 258 -1.30 -1.52 -15.78
C LEU A 258 -0.52 -2.81 -15.97
N GLY A 259 -0.77 -3.81 -15.11
CA GLY A 259 -0.23 -5.16 -15.23
C GLY A 259 -0.89 -5.97 -16.35
N GLY A 260 -0.19 -6.99 -16.87
CA GLY A 260 -0.67 -7.82 -17.98
C GLY A 260 -1.90 -8.71 -17.67
N ARG A 261 -2.43 -8.66 -16.44
CA ARG A 261 -3.65 -9.36 -16.03
C ARG A 261 -4.82 -8.42 -15.76
N ASP A 262 -4.60 -7.11 -15.87
CA ASP A 262 -5.60 -6.10 -15.59
C ASP A 262 -6.65 -6.07 -16.70
N GLU A 263 -7.86 -5.65 -16.33
CA GLU A 263 -8.94 -5.40 -17.27
C GLU A 263 -9.20 -3.91 -17.32
N TYR A 264 -9.35 -3.36 -18.51
CA TYR A 264 -9.65 -1.94 -18.67
C TYR A 264 -10.50 -1.66 -19.90
N GLY A 265 -11.14 -0.49 -19.89
CA GLY A 265 -11.93 0.03 -21.01
C GLY A 265 -11.91 1.55 -21.02
N VAL A 266 -12.31 2.14 -22.15
CA VAL A 266 -12.37 3.60 -22.33
C VAL A 266 -13.74 3.98 -22.88
N TRP A 267 -14.40 4.91 -22.21
CA TRP A 267 -15.65 5.53 -22.64
C TRP A 267 -15.39 6.98 -23.05
N GLY A 268 -15.87 7.39 -24.22
CA GLY A 268 -15.97 8.78 -24.62
C GLY A 268 -17.25 9.38 -24.03
N VAL A 269 -17.12 10.41 -23.20
CA VAL A 269 -18.21 11.11 -22.55
C VAL A 269 -18.56 12.33 -23.39
N ALA A 270 -19.58 12.17 -24.22
CA ALA A 270 -20.25 13.23 -24.95
C ALA A 270 -21.59 12.64 -25.41
N GLY A 271 -22.69 13.22 -24.97
CA GLY A 271 -24.01 12.61 -25.11
C GLY A 271 -25.00 13.55 -25.76
N GLU A 272 -25.78 13.04 -26.72
CA GLU A 272 -26.94 13.78 -27.21
C GLU A 272 -27.92 14.03 -26.04
N PRO A 273 -28.47 15.25 -25.91
CA PRO A 273 -29.51 15.52 -24.93
C PRO A 273 -30.68 14.52 -25.07
N GLY A 274 -30.99 13.78 -24.00
CA GLY A 274 -32.03 12.74 -24.02
C GLY A 274 -31.60 11.37 -24.55
N GLY A 275 -30.32 11.19 -24.91
CA GLY A 275 -29.76 9.90 -25.29
C GLY A 275 -29.84 8.83 -24.19
N SER A 276 -29.98 7.57 -24.60
CA SER A 276 -30.11 6.43 -23.68
C SER A 276 -28.83 6.09 -22.92
N ARG A 277 -27.67 6.46 -23.45
CA ARG A 277 -26.36 6.31 -22.79
C ARG A 277 -25.62 7.65 -22.77
N PRO A 278 -25.01 8.04 -21.63
CA PRO A 278 -24.22 9.27 -21.51
C PRO A 278 -22.79 9.10 -22.04
N TYR A 279 -22.51 8.02 -22.76
CA TYR A 279 -21.17 7.68 -23.24
C TYR A 279 -21.22 6.83 -24.52
N ALA A 280 -20.10 6.81 -25.24
CA ALA A 280 -19.80 5.86 -26.31
C ALA A 280 -18.54 5.05 -25.94
N GLU A 281 -18.47 3.78 -26.34
CA GLU A 281 -17.28 2.97 -26.09
C GLU A 281 -16.18 3.30 -27.10
N VAL A 282 -15.03 3.75 -26.61
CA VAL A 282 -13.79 3.97 -27.39
C VAL A 282 -12.96 2.69 -27.40
N LEU A 283 -12.88 2.02 -26.25
CA LEU A 283 -12.27 0.71 -26.08
C LEU A 283 -13.18 -0.15 -25.21
N PRO A 284 -13.65 -1.32 -25.69
CA PRO A 284 -14.47 -2.22 -24.90
C PRO A 284 -13.77 -2.64 -23.60
N PHE A 285 -14.52 -2.83 -22.52
CA PHE A 285 -13.94 -3.24 -21.25
C PHE A 285 -13.49 -4.71 -21.29
N GLY A 286 -12.22 -4.98 -20.97
CA GLY A 286 -11.68 -6.33 -20.93
C GLY A 286 -10.16 -6.37 -20.81
N LYS A 287 -9.58 -7.54 -21.07
CA LYS A 287 -8.12 -7.69 -21.18
C LYS A 287 -7.71 -7.32 -22.60
N HIS A 288 -6.66 -6.51 -22.70
CA HIS A 288 -6.13 -6.05 -23.99
C HIS A 288 -4.62 -6.26 -24.04
N ASP A 289 -4.09 -6.45 -25.25
CA ASP A 289 -2.67 -6.21 -25.46
C ASP A 289 -2.40 -4.70 -25.32
N ARG A 290 -1.37 -4.36 -24.54
CA ARG A 290 -1.08 -2.96 -24.22
C ARG A 290 -0.73 -2.16 -25.46
N GLN A 291 0.11 -2.70 -26.36
CA GLN A 291 0.57 -1.96 -27.54
C GLN A 291 -0.56 -1.78 -28.56
N GLU A 292 -1.50 -2.74 -28.63
CA GLU A 292 -2.70 -2.60 -29.44
C GLU A 292 -3.65 -1.54 -28.87
N ALA A 293 -3.94 -1.59 -27.56
CA ALA A 293 -4.80 -0.60 -26.91
C ALA A 293 -4.24 0.83 -27.01
N GLN A 294 -2.92 1.00 -26.81
CA GLN A 294 -2.24 2.28 -26.94
C GLN A 294 -2.39 2.93 -28.33
N ARG A 295 -2.49 2.10 -29.38
CA ARG A 295 -2.75 2.57 -30.74
C ARG A 295 -4.23 2.77 -31.02
N ALA A 296 -5.08 1.89 -30.49
CA ALA A 296 -6.51 1.89 -30.75
C ALA A 296 -7.24 3.08 -30.10
N ILE A 297 -6.86 3.48 -28.89
CA ILE A 297 -7.53 4.58 -28.15
C ILE A 297 -7.49 5.90 -28.93
N PRO A 298 -6.32 6.49 -29.27
CA PRO A 298 -6.28 7.74 -30.00
C PRO A 298 -6.84 7.63 -31.42
N ALA A 299 -6.84 6.43 -32.03
CA ALA A 299 -7.41 6.21 -33.36
C ALA A 299 -8.94 6.15 -33.36
N SER A 300 -9.55 5.67 -32.27
CA SER A 300 -11.00 5.48 -32.14
C SER A 300 -11.68 6.64 -31.41
N ALA A 301 -10.97 7.33 -30.53
CA ALA A 301 -11.49 8.48 -29.78
C ALA A 301 -11.70 9.66 -30.73
N GLN A 302 -12.87 10.31 -30.64
CA GLN A 302 -13.17 11.52 -31.42
C GLN A 302 -13.81 12.58 -30.52
N VAL A 303 -13.37 13.83 -30.69
CA VAL A 303 -14.10 15.01 -30.20
C VAL A 303 -15.45 15.05 -30.90
N ARG A 304 -16.50 15.31 -30.14
CA ARG A 304 -17.87 15.48 -30.62
C ARG A 304 -18.31 16.91 -30.39
N ASP A 305 -19.03 17.47 -31.35
CA ASP A 305 -19.70 18.76 -31.19
C ASP A 305 -20.96 18.59 -30.34
N LEU A 306 -20.75 18.20 -29.08
CA LEU A 306 -21.75 17.91 -28.04
C LEU A 306 -21.16 18.30 -26.69
N GLU A 307 -22.01 18.52 -25.70
CA GLU A 307 -21.60 18.73 -24.29
C GLU A 307 -21.44 17.38 -23.57
N ALA A 308 -20.59 17.36 -22.55
CA ALA A 308 -20.50 16.24 -21.62
C ALA A 308 -21.68 16.23 -20.63
N ASP A 309 -21.98 15.05 -20.10
CA ASP A 309 -22.85 14.91 -18.92
C ASP A 309 -22.07 14.12 -17.86
N PRO A 310 -21.17 14.80 -17.13
CA PRO A 310 -20.27 14.15 -16.18
C PRO A 310 -21.04 13.42 -15.08
N TYR A 311 -22.18 13.96 -14.64
CA TYR A 311 -23.05 13.31 -13.65
C TYR A 311 -23.56 11.96 -14.14
N ARG A 312 -24.23 11.92 -15.31
CA ARG A 312 -24.78 10.66 -15.83
C ARG A 312 -23.68 9.67 -16.18
N ALA A 313 -22.53 10.14 -16.69
CA ALA A 313 -21.39 9.29 -17.03
C ALA A 313 -20.79 8.61 -15.78
N LEU A 314 -20.55 9.37 -14.71
CA LEU A 314 -20.01 8.84 -13.46
C LEU A 314 -20.98 7.86 -12.78
N VAL A 315 -22.29 8.19 -12.75
CA VAL A 315 -23.31 7.27 -12.23
C VAL A 315 -23.34 5.96 -13.04
N ALA A 316 -23.28 6.05 -14.37
CA ALA A 316 -23.24 4.86 -15.23
C ALA A 316 -21.96 4.03 -15.02
N ALA A 317 -20.81 4.69 -14.85
CA ALA A 317 -19.52 4.04 -14.61
C ALA A 317 -19.50 3.31 -13.26
N LEU A 318 -19.99 3.96 -12.20
CA LEU A 318 -20.15 3.34 -10.87
C LEU A 318 -21.04 2.10 -10.94
N GLY A 319 -22.19 2.20 -11.62
CA GLY A 319 -23.09 1.06 -11.81
C GLY A 319 -22.46 -0.08 -12.61
N PHE A 320 -21.74 0.25 -13.69
CA PHE A 320 -21.07 -0.73 -14.55
C PHE A 320 -19.93 -1.47 -13.83
N MET A 321 -19.15 -0.75 -13.03
CA MET A 321 -18.04 -1.31 -12.27
C MET A 321 -18.53 -2.10 -11.06
N ALA A 322 -19.55 -1.62 -10.35
CA ALA A 322 -20.13 -2.32 -9.21
C ALA A 322 -20.65 -3.72 -9.57
N GLN A 323 -21.23 -3.89 -10.77
CA GLN A 323 -21.68 -5.20 -11.26
C GLN A 323 -20.53 -6.21 -11.49
N ARG A 324 -19.29 -5.75 -11.67
CA ARG A 324 -18.13 -6.61 -11.93
C ARG A 324 -17.35 -6.98 -10.67
N GLY A 325 -17.61 -6.29 -9.55
CA GLY A 325 -16.99 -6.56 -8.25
C GLY A 325 -17.81 -7.49 -7.34
N THR A 326 -18.92 -8.06 -7.84
CA THR A 326 -19.78 -8.94 -7.03
C THR A 326 -19.20 -10.33 -6.84
N ASP A 327 -18.43 -10.81 -7.82
CA ASP A 327 -17.99 -12.20 -7.91
C ASP A 327 -16.53 -12.40 -7.50
N ASP A 328 -15.75 -11.31 -7.44
CA ASP A 328 -14.40 -11.28 -6.89
C ASP A 328 -14.08 -9.90 -6.28
N HIS A 329 -13.17 -9.87 -5.30
CA HIS A 329 -12.78 -8.65 -4.59
C HIS A 329 -11.60 -7.92 -5.26
N ARG A 330 -11.47 -7.99 -6.59
CA ARG A 330 -10.37 -7.33 -7.31
C ARG A 330 -10.47 -5.81 -7.20
N PRO A 331 -9.35 -5.08 -7.15
CA PRO A 331 -9.39 -3.63 -7.01
C PRO A 331 -9.98 -3.00 -8.27
N GLN A 332 -10.74 -1.93 -8.07
CA GLN A 332 -11.45 -1.21 -9.12
C GLN A 332 -11.08 0.27 -9.07
N LEU A 333 -11.01 0.91 -10.23
CA LEU A 333 -10.71 2.33 -10.36
C LEU A 333 -11.55 2.91 -11.51
N ILE A 334 -12.10 4.10 -11.28
CA ILE A 334 -12.66 4.94 -12.34
C ILE A 334 -11.74 6.15 -12.47
N VAL A 335 -11.30 6.46 -13.69
CA VAL A 335 -10.52 7.65 -14.00
C VAL A 335 -11.34 8.51 -14.95
N TYR A 336 -11.61 9.76 -14.62
CA TYR A 336 -12.28 10.68 -15.52
C TYR A 336 -11.35 11.82 -15.92
N VAL A 337 -11.06 11.91 -17.22
CA VAL A 337 -10.22 12.96 -17.81
C VAL A 337 -11.13 13.99 -18.47
N THR A 338 -11.06 15.26 -18.05
CA THR A 338 -11.94 16.36 -18.51
C THR A 338 -11.19 17.70 -18.47
N ASP A 339 -11.75 18.74 -19.07
CA ASP A 339 -11.32 20.14 -18.96
C ASP A 339 -12.19 20.97 -18.00
N ASP A 340 -13.09 20.31 -17.28
CA ASP A 340 -13.99 20.85 -16.25
C ASP A 340 -15.02 21.87 -16.77
N GLU A 341 -15.16 22.07 -18.08
CA GLU A 341 -16.08 23.07 -18.62
C GLU A 341 -17.55 22.76 -18.24
N ASP A 342 -17.90 21.47 -18.25
CA ASP A 342 -19.25 20.96 -17.98
C ASP A 342 -19.51 20.64 -16.49
N ASP A 343 -18.66 21.08 -15.57
CA ASP A 343 -18.79 20.82 -14.12
C ASP A 343 -20.03 21.44 -13.49
N ASN A 344 -20.57 22.49 -14.09
CA ASN A 344 -21.85 23.08 -13.68
C ASN A 344 -22.97 22.01 -13.63
N ARG A 345 -22.98 21.06 -14.57
CA ARG A 345 -23.94 19.94 -14.65
C ARG A 345 -23.81 18.93 -13.50
N LEU A 346 -22.68 18.90 -12.79
CA LEU A 346 -22.54 18.17 -11.53
C LEU A 346 -23.26 18.89 -10.39
N THR A 347 -23.28 20.22 -10.39
CA THR A 347 -23.81 21.02 -9.27
C THR A 347 -25.30 21.34 -9.37
N GLU A 348 -25.90 21.17 -10.56
CA GLU A 348 -27.32 21.36 -10.79
C GLU A 348 -28.20 20.41 -9.98
N ASP A 349 -29.34 20.92 -9.51
CA ASP A 349 -30.44 20.15 -8.91
C ASP A 349 -30.04 19.14 -7.82
N GLY A 350 -28.97 19.40 -7.08
CA GLY A 350 -28.49 18.51 -6.01
C GLY A 350 -27.75 17.26 -6.48
N ARG A 351 -27.49 17.12 -7.79
CA ARG A 351 -26.79 15.98 -8.41
C ARG A 351 -25.45 15.64 -7.77
N LEU A 352 -24.68 16.66 -7.38
CA LEU A 352 -23.40 16.44 -6.71
C LEU A 352 -23.62 15.72 -5.37
N GLY A 353 -24.66 16.10 -4.61
CA GLY A 353 -25.01 15.43 -3.36
C GLY A 353 -25.34 13.95 -3.57
N ASP A 354 -26.13 13.64 -4.61
CA ASP A 354 -26.51 12.28 -4.97
C ASP A 354 -25.29 11.45 -5.42
N LEU A 355 -24.44 12.02 -6.28
CA LEU A 355 -23.20 11.38 -6.72
C LEU A 355 -22.26 11.11 -5.55
N LEU A 356 -22.10 12.08 -4.63
CA LEU A 356 -21.29 11.93 -3.42
C LEU A 356 -21.82 10.82 -2.50
N ALA A 357 -23.13 10.64 -2.43
CA ALA A 357 -23.72 9.51 -1.71
C ALA A 357 -23.40 8.18 -2.42
N SER A 358 -23.51 8.12 -3.75
CA SER A 358 -23.19 6.94 -4.55
C SER A 358 -21.72 6.52 -4.44
N VAL A 359 -20.76 7.44 -4.56
CA VAL A 359 -19.32 7.10 -4.49
C VAL A 359 -18.91 6.62 -3.10
N ARG A 360 -19.46 7.22 -2.03
CA ARG A 360 -19.23 6.78 -0.64
C ARG A 360 -19.76 5.37 -0.39
N ALA A 361 -20.88 5.02 -1.02
CA ALA A 361 -21.45 3.68 -0.92
C ALA A 361 -20.71 2.65 -1.77
N GLY A 362 -20.27 3.04 -2.97
CA GLY A 362 -19.73 2.14 -4.00
C GLY A 362 -18.33 1.59 -3.72
N ARG A 363 -17.54 2.21 -2.84
CA ARG A 363 -16.14 1.84 -2.52
C ARG A 363 -15.20 1.74 -3.75
N ILE A 364 -15.60 2.29 -4.89
CA ILE A 364 -14.78 2.39 -6.10
C ILE A 364 -14.16 3.79 -6.10
N PRO A 365 -12.82 3.92 -5.94
CA PRO A 365 -12.14 5.19 -6.07
C PRO A 365 -12.39 5.83 -7.43
N VAL A 366 -12.59 7.15 -7.41
CA VAL A 366 -12.74 7.98 -8.60
C VAL A 366 -11.58 8.97 -8.64
N VAL A 367 -10.71 8.80 -9.64
CA VAL A 367 -9.66 9.76 -9.96
C VAL A 367 -10.22 10.77 -10.95
N MET A 368 -10.27 12.03 -10.54
CA MET A 368 -10.63 13.14 -11.42
C MET A 368 -9.34 13.76 -11.94
N ALA A 369 -9.19 13.84 -13.26
CA ALA A 369 -8.00 14.28 -13.96
C ALA A 369 -8.35 15.48 -14.85
N SER A 370 -8.23 16.67 -14.27
CA SER A 370 -8.49 17.94 -14.95
C SER A 370 -7.30 18.34 -15.83
N LEU A 371 -7.61 18.66 -17.09
CA LEU A 371 -6.67 19.22 -18.06
C LEU A 371 -6.59 20.75 -17.98
N ASP A 372 -7.48 21.39 -17.21
CA ASP A 372 -7.32 22.78 -16.82
C ASP A 372 -6.57 22.87 -15.47
N SER A 373 -6.02 24.04 -15.18
CA SER A 373 -5.39 24.29 -13.89
C SER A 373 -6.43 24.72 -12.86
N GLY A 374 -6.50 24.06 -11.70
CA GLY A 374 -7.38 24.45 -10.59
C GLY A 374 -8.71 23.72 -10.51
N GLY A 375 -9.01 22.75 -11.39
CA GLY A 375 -10.10 21.79 -11.21
C GLY A 375 -10.06 21.08 -9.86
N CYS A 376 -8.85 20.80 -9.39
CA CYS A 376 -8.58 20.17 -8.10
C CYS A 376 -8.46 21.14 -6.91
N ASP A 377 -8.84 22.41 -7.07
CA ASP A 377 -8.85 23.35 -5.95
C ASP A 377 -9.90 22.95 -4.91
N LYS A 378 -9.63 23.30 -3.64
CA LYS A 378 -10.48 22.90 -2.51
C LYS A 378 -11.93 23.36 -2.70
N GLY A 379 -12.86 22.41 -2.65
CA GLY A 379 -14.30 22.67 -2.76
C GLY A 379 -14.86 22.64 -4.18
N LYS A 380 -14.01 22.43 -5.19
CA LYS A 380 -14.44 22.14 -6.56
C LYS A 380 -15.06 20.75 -6.68
N PRO A 381 -15.98 20.51 -7.64
CA PRO A 381 -16.65 19.23 -7.81
C PRO A 381 -15.67 18.05 -7.87
N ASP A 382 -14.64 18.15 -8.70
CA ASP A 382 -13.59 17.14 -8.86
C ASP A 382 -12.91 16.73 -7.55
N ALA A 383 -12.41 17.73 -6.82
CA ALA A 383 -11.73 17.51 -5.54
C ALA A 383 -12.65 16.81 -4.54
N VAL A 384 -13.91 17.24 -4.46
CA VAL A 384 -14.89 16.70 -3.50
C VAL A 384 -15.33 15.28 -3.89
N ILE A 385 -15.46 14.97 -5.19
CA ILE A 385 -15.79 13.62 -5.68
C ILE A 385 -14.64 12.64 -5.41
N SER A 386 -13.41 13.02 -5.76
CA SER A 386 -12.23 12.19 -5.50
C SER A 386 -12.03 11.95 -4.01
N GLU A 387 -12.13 12.98 -3.17
CA GLU A 387 -12.02 12.83 -1.72
C GLU A 387 -13.11 11.90 -1.15
N ALA A 388 -14.36 12.07 -1.59
CA ALA A 388 -15.48 11.26 -1.10
C ALA A 388 -15.41 9.79 -1.52
N SER A 389 -14.79 9.49 -2.67
CA SER A 389 -14.59 8.12 -3.17
C SER A 389 -13.31 7.47 -2.64
N GLY A 390 -12.42 8.23 -2.01
CA GLY A 390 -11.07 7.78 -1.64
C GLY A 390 -10.11 7.67 -2.82
N GLY A 391 -10.40 8.35 -3.94
CA GLY A 391 -9.51 8.55 -5.08
C GLY A 391 -8.68 9.84 -4.95
N ARG A 392 -8.04 10.25 -6.04
CA ARG A 392 -7.17 11.44 -6.09
C ARG A 392 -7.62 12.40 -7.18
N CYS A 393 -7.51 13.69 -6.90
CA CYS A 393 -7.69 14.72 -7.91
C CYS A 393 -6.32 15.13 -8.46
N LEU A 394 -6.19 15.08 -9.79
CA LEU A 394 -4.99 15.39 -10.54
C LEU A 394 -5.30 16.56 -11.48
N ASP A 395 -4.49 17.61 -11.46
CA ASP A 395 -4.58 18.73 -12.41
C ASP A 395 -3.20 18.99 -13.05
N THR A 396 -3.15 19.93 -14.00
CA THR A 396 -1.94 20.28 -14.75
C THR A 396 -0.83 20.96 -13.93
N LYS A 397 -1.01 21.17 -12.62
CA LYS A 397 0.03 21.69 -11.72
C LYS A 397 1.19 20.68 -11.49
N GLY A 398 1.05 19.44 -11.97
CA GLY A 398 2.10 18.43 -11.97
C GLY A 398 2.13 17.59 -13.25
N ASP A 399 3.02 16.61 -13.32
CA ASP A 399 3.05 15.64 -14.44
C ASP A 399 1.86 14.68 -14.32
N LEU A 400 0.79 15.00 -15.04
CA LEU A 400 -0.45 14.24 -15.03
C LEU A 400 -0.25 12.79 -15.53
N VAL A 401 0.65 12.57 -16.50
CA VAL A 401 0.90 11.24 -17.06
C VAL A 401 1.64 10.36 -16.04
N ALA A 402 2.69 10.90 -15.40
CA ALA A 402 3.41 10.15 -14.37
C ALA A 402 2.49 9.80 -13.20
N ARG A 403 1.70 10.77 -12.72
CA ARG A 403 0.76 10.57 -11.61
C ARG A 403 -0.33 9.56 -11.96
N LEU A 404 -0.88 9.59 -13.18
CA LEU A 404 -1.86 8.60 -13.65
C LEU A 404 -1.27 7.19 -13.83
N ARG A 405 0.04 7.05 -14.05
CA ARG A 405 0.69 5.74 -14.08
C ARG A 405 0.86 5.13 -12.69
N ASP A 406 0.87 5.98 -11.66
CA ASP A 406 1.02 5.57 -10.26
C ASP A 406 -0.32 5.25 -9.58
N GLU A 407 -1.46 5.65 -10.17
CA GLU A 407 -2.81 5.21 -9.77
C GLU A 407 -3.14 3.82 -10.31
#